data_AF-A0A6I9Z088-F1
#
_entry.id   AF-A0A6I9Z088-F1
#
_cell.length_a   1.000
_cell.length_b   1.000
_cell.length_c   1.000
_cell.angle_alpha   90.00
_cell.angle_beta   90.00
_cell.angle_gamma   90.00
#
_symmetry.space_group_name_H-M   'P 1'
#
loop_
_entity.id
_entity.type
_entity.pdbx_description
1 polymer ?
#
loop_
_entity_poly.entity_id
_entity_poly.type
_entity_poly.pdbx_seq_one_letter_code
_entity_poly.pdbx_strand_id
1 'polypeptide(L)'
;MYGPLDMVTLTGEKVDIHIMTQPPSGEWVYFDTEVTNSSGRVSYTIPEQRRLGIGVYPVKMVVRGDHTYADSYITVLPRGTEFVVFSIDGSFAASVSIMGSDPKVRAGAVDVVRHWQELGYLIIYVTGRPDMQKQRVVAWLAQHNFPHGIVSFCDGLVHDPLRHKANFLKSLVTDLDMKIHAAYGSTKDVSVYTSINLSPPQIYIVGRSTKKLQNQCQVRSFLL
;
A
#
# COMPACT_ATOMS: atom_id res chain seq x y z
N MET A 1 14.82 -14.84 1.75
CA MET A 1 14.37 -13.68 2.55
C MET A 1 13.31 -14.15 3.51
N TYR A 2 13.21 -13.48 4.65
CA TYR A 2 12.29 -13.83 5.72
C TYR A 2 10.84 -13.72 5.26
N GLY A 3 10.16 -14.86 5.29
CA GLY A 3 8.75 -14.98 4.93
C GLY A 3 7.87 -15.22 6.15
N PRO A 4 6.55 -15.33 5.94
CA PRO A 4 5.59 -15.66 7.00
C PRO A 4 5.84 -17.01 7.69
N LEU A 5 6.67 -17.88 7.11
CA LEU A 5 7.02 -19.19 7.69
C LEU A 5 8.25 -19.12 8.59
N ASP A 6 8.99 -18.00 8.56
CA ASP A 6 10.19 -17.78 9.37
C ASP A 6 9.89 -17.01 10.66
N MET A 7 8.61 -16.77 10.99
CA MET A 7 8.18 -15.94 12.14
C MET A 7 8.75 -16.44 13.48
N VAL A 8 8.83 -17.75 13.67
CA VAL A 8 9.41 -18.36 14.89
C VAL A 8 10.93 -18.21 14.89
N THR A 9 11.57 -18.35 13.71
CA THR A 9 13.01 -18.21 13.50
C THR A 9 13.52 -16.79 13.68
N LEU A 10 12.61 -15.81 13.66
CA LEU A 10 12.93 -14.38 13.73
C LEU A 10 12.67 -13.76 15.09
N THR A 11 12.31 -14.52 16.13
CA THR A 11 12.05 -13.94 17.45
C THR A 11 13.35 -13.60 18.17
N GLY A 12 13.47 -12.39 18.72
CA GLY A 12 14.63 -11.97 19.51
C GLY A 12 15.86 -11.58 18.67
N GLU A 13 15.71 -11.49 17.36
CA GLU A 13 16.74 -11.03 16.44
C GLU A 13 16.98 -9.53 16.58
N LYS A 14 18.25 -9.12 16.55
CA LYS A 14 18.64 -7.71 16.56
C LYS A 14 18.68 -7.17 15.14
N VAL A 15 17.93 -6.11 14.87
CA VAL A 15 17.79 -5.50 13.56
C VAL A 15 18.31 -4.08 13.59
N ASP A 16 19.38 -3.80 12.84
CA ASP A 16 19.92 -2.46 12.67
C ASP A 16 19.14 -1.69 11.61
N ILE A 17 18.71 -0.48 11.97
CA ILE A 17 17.91 0.40 11.12
C ILE A 17 18.80 1.50 10.57
N HIS A 18 18.95 1.53 9.26
CA HIS A 18 19.71 2.56 8.54
C HIS A 18 18.80 3.34 7.61
N ILE A 19 18.97 4.66 7.57
CA ILE A 19 18.22 5.55 6.68
C ILE A 19 19.20 6.44 5.92
N MET A 20 19.06 6.52 4.59
CA MET A 20 19.79 7.47 3.77
C MET A 20 19.07 8.82 3.82
N THR A 21 19.59 9.76 4.62
CA THR A 21 18.93 11.06 4.89
C THR A 21 19.15 12.10 3.79
N GLN A 22 20.05 11.85 2.85
CA GLN A 22 20.35 12.72 1.70
C GLN A 22 20.35 11.94 0.37
N PRO A 23 19.20 11.37 -0.04
CA PRO A 23 19.12 10.60 -1.28
C PRO A 23 19.29 11.47 -2.54
N PRO A 24 19.79 10.91 -3.67
CA PRO A 24 20.11 9.50 -3.88
C PRO A 24 21.55 9.09 -3.52
N SER A 25 22.42 10.04 -3.14
CA SER A 25 23.87 9.82 -3.02
C SER A 25 24.43 9.95 -1.60
N GLY A 26 23.58 10.04 -0.59
CA GLY A 26 23.98 10.14 0.81
C GLY A 26 24.51 8.83 1.38
N GLU A 27 25.26 8.92 2.47
CA GLU A 27 25.68 7.77 3.27
C GLU A 27 24.48 7.13 4.01
N TRP A 28 24.61 5.83 4.32
CA TRP A 28 23.66 5.15 5.20
C TRP A 28 23.90 5.58 6.64
N VAL A 29 22.92 6.28 7.23
CA VAL A 29 23.01 6.73 8.62
C VAL A 29 22.36 5.68 9.52
N TYR A 30 23.09 5.19 10.53
CA TYR A 30 22.54 4.34 11.58
C TYR A 30 21.57 5.14 12.48
N PHE A 31 20.36 4.63 12.64
CA PHE A 31 19.33 5.22 13.48
C PHE A 31 19.21 4.53 14.83
N ASP A 32 19.01 3.21 14.83
CA ASP A 32 18.88 2.42 16.06
C ASP A 32 19.00 0.90 15.79
N THR A 33 18.97 0.11 16.86
CA THR A 33 18.81 -1.34 16.81
C THR A 33 17.58 -1.75 17.59
N GLU A 34 16.63 -2.37 16.89
CA GLU A 34 15.43 -2.91 17.52
C GLU A 34 15.52 -4.43 17.66
N VAL A 35 14.79 -4.99 18.63
CA VAL A 35 14.68 -6.43 18.83
C VAL A 35 13.32 -6.88 18.31
N THR A 36 13.31 -7.89 17.44
CA THR A 36 12.08 -8.46 16.92
C THR A 36 11.26 -9.12 18.04
N ASN A 37 9.95 -8.91 18.01
CA ASN A 37 9.03 -9.52 18.95
C ASN A 37 8.78 -11.02 18.62
N SER A 38 7.88 -11.67 19.35
CA SER A 38 7.51 -13.09 19.16
C SER A 38 6.86 -13.42 17.80
N SER A 39 6.54 -12.41 16.99
CA SER A 39 6.06 -12.56 15.62
C SER A 39 7.09 -12.18 14.56
N GLY A 40 8.35 -11.94 14.98
CA GLY A 40 9.43 -11.50 14.08
C GLY A 40 9.28 -10.04 13.61
N ARG A 41 8.47 -9.21 14.29
CA ARG A 41 8.21 -7.81 13.90
C ARG A 41 9.04 -6.84 14.73
N VAL A 42 9.46 -5.74 14.08
CA VAL A 42 10.12 -4.58 14.69
C VAL A 42 9.23 -3.36 14.53
N SER A 43 9.23 -2.47 15.52
CA SER A 43 8.60 -1.15 15.46
C SER A 43 9.62 -0.11 15.90
N TYR A 44 9.76 0.95 15.12
CA TYR A 44 10.69 2.03 15.41
C TYR A 44 10.02 3.37 15.13
N THR A 45 10.15 4.31 16.06
CA THR A 45 9.68 5.68 15.90
C THR A 45 10.88 6.60 15.73
N ILE A 46 10.95 7.30 14.59
CA ILE A 46 12.02 8.27 14.34
C ILE A 46 11.93 9.38 15.40
N PRO A 47 12.99 9.61 16.20
CA PRO A 47 12.97 10.63 17.24
C PRO A 47 12.92 12.02 16.64
N GLU A 48 12.32 12.97 17.36
CA GLU A 48 12.07 14.33 16.87
C GLU A 48 13.37 15.04 16.42
N GLN A 49 14.49 14.78 17.10
CA GLN A 49 15.79 15.39 16.76
C GLN A 49 16.35 14.86 15.42
N ARG A 50 15.84 13.74 14.92
CA ARG A 50 16.20 13.14 13.63
C ARG A 50 15.05 13.16 12.62
N ARG A 51 14.07 14.04 12.84
CA ARG A 51 12.90 14.18 11.97
C ARG A 51 13.32 14.45 10.52
N LEU A 52 12.71 13.71 9.61
CA LEU A 52 12.93 13.83 8.17
C LEU A 52 12.06 14.95 7.60
N GLY A 53 12.61 15.73 6.65
CA GLY A 53 11.85 16.70 5.86
C GLY A 53 11.02 16.03 4.77
N ILE A 54 10.26 16.80 3.98
CA ILE A 54 9.52 16.28 2.82
C ILE A 54 10.49 15.59 1.84
N GLY A 55 10.17 14.37 1.43
CA GLY A 55 11.03 13.58 0.55
C GLY A 55 10.81 12.07 0.66
N VAL A 56 11.55 11.32 -0.15
CA VAL A 56 11.55 9.86 -0.17
C VAL A 56 12.91 9.37 0.29
N TYR A 57 12.97 8.63 1.39
CA TYR A 57 14.20 8.21 2.05
C TYR A 57 14.32 6.68 1.99
N PRO A 58 15.38 6.14 1.35
CA PRO A 58 15.69 4.72 1.43
C PRO A 58 15.97 4.29 2.87
N VAL A 59 15.43 3.15 3.26
CA VAL A 59 15.64 2.51 4.56
C VAL A 59 16.17 1.10 4.33
N LYS A 60 17.23 0.74 5.05
CA LYS A 60 17.82 -0.59 5.05
C LYS A 60 17.80 -1.13 6.47
N MET A 61 17.13 -2.26 6.65
CA MET A 61 17.05 -2.98 7.92
C MET A 61 17.92 -4.24 7.81
N VAL A 62 18.91 -4.40 8.69
CA VAL A 62 19.91 -5.48 8.62
C VAL A 62 19.81 -6.34 9.87
N VAL A 63 19.63 -7.65 9.72
CA VAL A 63 19.65 -8.60 10.84
C VAL A 63 21.10 -8.88 11.23
N ARG A 64 21.47 -8.63 12.49
CA ARG A 64 22.85 -8.80 12.97
C ARG A 64 23.33 -10.25 12.97
N GLY A 65 22.42 -11.21 13.15
CA GLY A 65 22.77 -12.62 13.28
C GLY A 65 23.39 -13.20 12.01
N ASP A 66 22.80 -12.89 10.85
CA ASP A 66 23.18 -13.48 9.56
C ASP A 66 23.47 -12.44 8.44
N HIS A 67 23.39 -11.15 8.77
CA HIS A 67 23.58 -10.01 7.86
C HIS A 67 22.63 -9.98 6.66
N THR A 68 21.54 -10.74 6.70
CA THR A 68 20.46 -10.54 5.73
C THR A 68 19.77 -9.20 5.97
N TYR A 69 19.12 -8.67 4.94
CA TYR A 69 18.53 -7.33 5.01
C TYR A 69 17.23 -7.19 4.23
N ALA A 70 16.48 -6.16 4.57
CA ALA A 70 15.29 -5.70 3.86
C ALA A 70 15.41 -4.22 3.51
N ASP A 71 15.16 -3.89 2.25
CA ASP A 71 15.09 -2.53 1.77
C ASP A 71 13.64 -2.04 1.74
N SER A 72 13.43 -0.78 2.10
CA SER A 72 12.14 -0.09 2.02
C SER A 72 12.36 1.41 1.83
N TYR A 73 11.26 2.17 1.79
CA TYR A 73 11.29 3.62 1.65
C TYR A 73 10.34 4.25 2.64
N ILE A 74 10.74 5.38 3.22
CA ILE A 74 9.86 6.29 3.95
C ILE A 74 9.54 7.46 3.04
N THR A 75 8.26 7.78 2.90
CA THR A 75 7.82 8.97 2.17
C THR A 75 7.23 9.98 3.14
N VAL A 76 7.84 11.15 3.24
CA VAL A 76 7.34 12.28 4.01
C VAL A 76 6.63 13.23 3.06
N LEU A 77 5.34 13.44 3.29
CA LEU A 77 4.46 14.18 2.39
C LEU A 77 4.07 15.54 2.99
N PRO A 78 3.81 16.56 2.16
CA PRO A 78 3.14 17.78 2.59
C PRO A 78 1.74 17.48 3.16
N ARG A 79 1.30 18.30 4.12
CA ARG A 79 -0.11 18.30 4.55
C ARG A 79 -1.02 18.67 3.38
N GLY A 80 -2.23 18.11 3.35
CA GLY A 80 -3.19 18.33 2.29
C GLY A 80 -2.89 17.61 0.98
N THR A 81 -1.88 16.72 0.94
CA THR A 81 -1.54 15.94 -0.26
C THR A 81 -2.77 15.21 -0.78
N GLU A 82 -3.10 15.44 -2.06
CA GLU A 82 -4.17 14.75 -2.75
C GLU A 82 -3.69 13.42 -3.34
N PHE A 83 -4.52 12.39 -3.21
CA PHE A 83 -4.19 11.04 -3.67
C PHE A 83 -5.38 10.33 -4.29
N VAL A 84 -5.08 9.36 -5.15
CA VAL A 84 -6.06 8.48 -5.79
C VAL A 84 -5.87 7.06 -5.29
N VAL A 85 -6.97 6.45 -4.86
CA VAL A 85 -6.99 5.10 -4.31
C VAL A 85 -7.30 4.10 -5.40
N PHE A 86 -6.55 3.01 -5.47
CA PHE A 86 -6.85 1.89 -6.35
C PHE A 86 -6.87 0.57 -5.58
N SER A 87 -8.04 -0.05 -5.49
CA SER A 87 -8.17 -1.42 -4.99
C SER A 87 -7.56 -2.39 -6.01
N ILE A 88 -6.61 -3.21 -5.59
CA ILE A 88 -6.04 -4.25 -6.47
C ILE A 88 -7.07 -5.38 -6.67
N ASP A 89 -7.81 -5.71 -5.61
CA ASP A 89 -8.68 -6.88 -5.59
C ASP A 89 -9.98 -6.64 -6.36
N GLY A 90 -10.10 -7.27 -7.53
CA GLY A 90 -11.33 -7.25 -8.33
C GLY A 90 -11.48 -6.04 -9.26
N SER A 91 -10.69 -4.97 -9.08
CA SER A 91 -10.68 -3.80 -9.98
C SER A 91 -9.67 -3.98 -11.11
N PHE A 92 -8.40 -4.20 -10.76
CA PHE A 92 -7.31 -4.35 -11.74
C PHE A 92 -7.09 -5.79 -12.21
N ALA A 93 -7.27 -6.75 -11.31
CA ALA A 93 -7.24 -8.15 -11.64
C ALA A 93 -8.66 -8.65 -11.98
N ALA A 94 -8.81 -9.33 -13.11
CA ALA A 94 -9.92 -10.27 -13.26
C ALA A 94 -9.79 -11.31 -12.12
N SER A 95 -10.89 -11.68 -11.47
CA SER A 95 -10.90 -12.55 -10.28
C SER A 95 -10.17 -13.88 -10.51
N VAL A 96 -8.87 -13.92 -10.22
CA VAL A 96 -8.07 -15.14 -10.13
C VAL A 96 -7.28 -15.09 -8.82
N SER A 97 -7.25 -16.21 -8.11
CA SER A 97 -6.47 -16.32 -6.90
C SER A 97 -4.99 -16.16 -7.25
N ILE A 98 -4.25 -15.38 -6.45
CA ILE A 98 -2.76 -15.42 -6.43
C ILE A 98 -2.33 -16.73 -5.73
N MET A 99 -3.09 -17.81 -5.87
CA MET A 99 -2.66 -19.17 -5.56
C MET A 99 -2.62 -20.02 -6.84
N GLY A 100 -3.13 -19.50 -7.97
CA GLY A 100 -3.03 -20.09 -9.31
C GLY A 100 -2.19 -19.25 -10.27
N SER A 101 -2.63 -19.18 -11.53
CA SER A 101 -1.99 -18.43 -12.62
C SER A 101 -2.00 -16.92 -12.41
N ASP A 102 -1.11 -16.23 -13.12
CA ASP A 102 -0.94 -14.77 -13.06
C ASP A 102 -2.26 -14.05 -13.39
N PRO A 103 -2.81 -13.20 -12.50
CA PRO A 103 -4.12 -12.61 -12.74
C PRO A 103 -4.05 -11.64 -13.93
N LYS A 104 -4.99 -11.80 -14.87
CA LYS A 104 -5.04 -10.96 -16.06
C LYS A 104 -5.39 -9.52 -15.68
N VAL A 105 -4.57 -8.58 -16.15
CA VAL A 105 -4.82 -7.14 -16.06
C VAL A 105 -6.07 -6.78 -16.86
N ARG A 106 -6.97 -6.01 -16.24
CA ARG A 106 -8.13 -5.44 -16.92
C ARG A 106 -7.69 -4.34 -17.91
N ALA A 107 -8.31 -4.30 -19.08
CA ALA A 107 -8.07 -3.26 -20.08
C ALA A 107 -8.25 -1.85 -19.48
N GLY A 108 -7.30 -0.96 -19.77
CA GLY A 108 -7.26 0.43 -19.28
C GLY A 108 -6.79 0.60 -17.83
N ALA A 109 -6.47 -0.47 -17.11
CA ALA A 109 -6.07 -0.37 -15.69
C ALA A 109 -4.75 0.38 -15.49
N VAL A 110 -3.76 0.11 -16.33
CA VAL A 110 -2.47 0.80 -16.24
C VAL A 110 -2.62 2.26 -16.67
N ASP A 111 -3.40 2.51 -17.73
CA ASP A 111 -3.55 3.84 -18.32
C ASP A 111 -4.28 4.80 -17.39
N VAL A 112 -5.33 4.36 -16.68
CA VAL A 112 -6.01 5.22 -15.70
C VAL A 112 -5.08 5.60 -14.56
N VAL A 113 -4.26 4.68 -14.05
CA VAL A 113 -3.31 5.00 -12.98
C VAL A 113 -2.25 5.96 -13.49
N ARG A 114 -1.73 5.73 -14.69
CA ARG A 114 -0.74 6.61 -15.32
C ARG A 114 -1.30 8.01 -15.51
N HIS A 115 -2.54 8.13 -15.98
CA HIS A 115 -3.21 9.41 -16.11
C HIS A 115 -3.26 10.20 -14.79
N TRP A 116 -3.67 9.56 -13.69
CA TRP A 116 -3.69 10.22 -12.38
C TRP A 116 -2.29 10.57 -11.88
N GLN A 117 -1.29 9.74 -12.14
CA GLN A 117 0.09 10.02 -11.79
C GLN A 117 0.63 11.23 -12.57
N GLU A 118 0.36 11.31 -13.88
CA GLU A 118 0.77 12.43 -14.75
C GLU A 118 0.13 13.75 -14.32
N LEU A 119 -1.07 13.71 -13.73
CA LEU A 119 -1.73 14.86 -13.11
C LEU A 119 -1.14 15.26 -11.74
N GLY A 120 -0.16 14.50 -11.23
CA GLY A 120 0.55 14.82 -9.99
C GLY A 120 -0.10 14.27 -8.71
N TYR A 121 -1.12 13.41 -8.82
CA TYR A 121 -1.70 12.77 -7.65
C TYR A 121 -0.82 11.66 -7.10
N LEU A 122 -0.74 11.57 -5.78
CA LEU A 122 -0.13 10.39 -5.15
C LEU A 122 -0.97 9.15 -5.44
N ILE A 123 -0.32 8.07 -5.86
CA ILE A 123 -0.98 6.80 -6.14
C ILE A 123 -0.89 5.92 -4.90
N ILE A 124 -2.06 5.50 -4.38
CA ILE A 124 -2.15 4.55 -3.27
C ILE A 124 -2.95 3.33 -3.71
N TYR A 125 -2.28 2.19 -3.76
CA TYR A 125 -2.90 0.89 -3.96
C TYR A 125 -3.32 0.29 -2.62
N VAL A 126 -4.50 -0.29 -2.57
CA VAL A 126 -4.99 -1.02 -1.40
C VAL A 126 -5.35 -2.45 -1.77
N THR A 127 -4.93 -3.42 -0.96
CA THR A 127 -5.30 -4.82 -1.11
C THR A 127 -5.72 -5.43 0.22
N GLY A 128 -6.68 -6.35 0.17
CA GLY A 128 -7.10 -7.18 1.29
C GLY A 128 -6.17 -8.38 1.50
N ARG A 129 -5.12 -8.52 0.68
CA ARG A 129 -4.13 -9.58 0.80
C ARG A 129 -3.25 -9.35 2.03
N PRO A 130 -2.84 -10.44 2.70
CA PRO A 130 -1.92 -10.34 3.83
C PRO A 130 -0.54 -9.85 3.37
N ASP A 131 0.15 -9.11 4.22
CA ASP A 131 1.51 -8.58 4.02
C ASP A 131 2.53 -9.63 3.57
N MET A 132 2.35 -10.88 3.97
CA MET A 132 3.14 -12.01 3.50
C MET A 132 3.10 -12.27 1.98
N GLN A 133 2.09 -11.73 1.27
CA GLN A 133 2.00 -11.77 -0.20
C GLN A 133 2.63 -10.55 -0.87
N LYS A 134 3.25 -9.63 -0.12
CA LYS A 134 3.79 -8.36 -0.61
C LYS A 134 4.63 -8.52 -1.86
N GLN A 135 5.60 -9.42 -1.83
CA GLN A 135 6.53 -9.59 -2.95
C GLN A 135 5.82 -10.01 -4.23
N ARG A 136 4.87 -10.93 -4.13
CA ARG A 136 4.12 -11.39 -5.29
C ARG A 136 3.24 -10.30 -5.87
N VAL A 137 2.58 -9.50 -5.02
CA VAL A 137 1.72 -8.39 -5.47
C VAL A 137 2.57 -7.26 -6.08
N VAL A 138 3.69 -6.88 -5.45
CA VAL A 138 4.57 -5.83 -5.97
C VAL A 138 5.24 -6.27 -7.27
N ALA A 139 5.70 -7.53 -7.36
CA ALA A 139 6.25 -8.08 -8.60
C ALA A 139 5.21 -8.08 -9.73
N TRP A 140 3.95 -8.42 -9.43
CA TRP A 140 2.87 -8.36 -10.41
C TRP A 140 2.61 -6.95 -10.94
N LEU A 141 2.54 -5.94 -10.06
CA LEU A 141 2.40 -4.54 -10.45
C LEU A 141 3.55 -4.11 -11.36
N ALA A 142 4.79 -4.44 -11.00
CA ALA A 142 5.98 -4.11 -11.78
C ALA A 142 5.99 -4.81 -13.14
N GLN A 143 5.72 -6.13 -13.19
CA GLN A 143 5.67 -6.93 -14.41
C GLN A 143 4.67 -6.36 -15.44
N HIS A 144 3.59 -5.76 -14.97
CA HIS A 144 2.57 -5.15 -15.81
C HIS A 144 2.71 -3.62 -15.98
N ASN A 145 3.84 -3.05 -15.56
CA ASN A 145 4.16 -1.62 -15.70
C ASN A 145 3.13 -0.68 -15.06
N PHE A 146 2.55 -1.08 -13.93
CA PHE A 146 1.78 -0.15 -13.11
C PHE A 146 2.70 0.95 -12.58
N PRO A 147 2.24 2.22 -12.58
CA PRO A 147 2.95 3.32 -11.93
C PRO A 147 3.38 3.02 -10.50
N HIS A 148 4.53 3.55 -10.09
CA HIS A 148 4.96 3.48 -8.69
C HIS A 148 3.95 4.18 -7.76
N GLY A 149 3.68 3.56 -6.63
CA GLY A 149 2.77 4.06 -5.62
C GLY A 149 2.92 3.30 -4.30
N ILE A 150 2.28 3.81 -3.26
CA ILE A 150 2.24 3.14 -1.95
C ILE A 150 1.28 1.96 -2.04
N VAL A 151 1.67 0.78 -1.53
CA VAL A 151 0.81 -0.41 -1.52
C VAL A 151 0.52 -0.81 -0.08
N SER A 152 -0.75 -0.73 0.32
CA SER A 152 -1.23 -1.16 1.63
C SER A 152 -1.72 -2.60 1.60
N PHE A 153 -1.24 -3.39 2.56
CA PHE A 153 -1.63 -4.78 2.81
C PHE A 153 -2.36 -4.90 4.15
N CYS A 154 -3.03 -6.03 4.38
CA CYS A 154 -3.48 -6.41 5.71
C CYS A 154 -2.30 -6.89 6.56
N ASP A 155 -2.31 -6.55 7.86
CA ASP A 155 -1.35 -7.10 8.81
C ASP A 155 -1.66 -8.59 9.10
N GLY A 156 -0.94 -9.49 8.43
CA GLY A 156 -1.14 -10.93 8.56
C GLY A 156 -2.52 -11.41 8.08
N LEU A 157 -2.95 -12.56 8.59
CA LEU A 157 -4.26 -13.16 8.27
C LEU A 157 -5.35 -12.50 9.10
N VAL A 158 -6.15 -11.66 8.45
CA VAL A 158 -7.26 -10.93 9.08
C VAL A 158 -8.62 -11.51 8.70
N HIS A 159 -9.57 -11.47 9.64
CA HIS A 159 -10.95 -11.90 9.39
C HIS A 159 -11.75 -10.92 8.53
N ASP A 160 -11.46 -9.61 8.62
CA ASP A 160 -12.17 -8.55 7.89
C ASP A 160 -11.19 -7.63 7.14
N PRO A 161 -10.75 -8.04 5.92
CA PRO A 161 -9.82 -7.24 5.13
C PRO A 161 -10.43 -5.93 4.61
N LEU A 162 -11.77 -5.84 4.48
CA LEU A 162 -12.42 -4.61 4.03
C LEU A 162 -12.37 -3.54 5.12
N ARG A 163 -12.61 -3.92 6.38
CA ARG A 163 -12.44 -3.01 7.51
C ARG A 163 -10.99 -2.54 7.64
N HIS A 164 -10.01 -3.40 7.37
CA HIS A 164 -8.60 -3.00 7.38
C HIS A 164 -8.32 -1.94 6.30
N LYS A 165 -8.82 -2.11 5.07
CA LYS A 165 -8.73 -1.07 4.02
C LYS A 165 -9.37 0.25 4.48
N ALA A 166 -10.57 0.19 5.07
CA ALA A 166 -11.28 1.38 5.54
C ALA A 166 -10.50 2.12 6.62
N ASN A 167 -9.97 1.40 7.62
CA ASN A 167 -9.18 1.99 8.70
C ASN A 167 -7.89 2.64 8.19
N PHE A 168 -7.19 1.98 7.26
CA PHE A 168 -5.99 2.54 6.64
C PHE A 168 -6.30 3.84 5.88
N LEU A 169 -7.31 3.82 5.00
CA LEU A 169 -7.69 5.03 4.26
C LEU A 169 -8.18 6.15 5.19
N LYS A 170 -8.90 5.79 6.25
CA LYS A 170 -9.34 6.73 7.27
C LYS A 170 -8.17 7.40 7.96
N SER A 171 -7.13 6.65 8.39
CA SER A 171 -5.97 7.25 9.07
C SER A 171 -5.20 8.20 8.16
N LEU A 172 -5.10 7.92 6.85
CA LEU A 172 -4.51 8.85 5.90
C LEU A 172 -5.27 10.19 5.87
N VAL A 173 -6.60 10.15 5.90
CA VAL A 173 -7.43 11.35 5.86
C VAL A 173 -7.45 12.08 7.20
N THR A 174 -7.67 11.36 8.30
CA THR A 174 -7.90 11.97 9.62
C THR A 174 -6.61 12.32 10.33
N ASP A 175 -5.59 11.47 10.24
CA ASP A 175 -4.38 11.58 11.07
C ASP A 175 -3.24 12.26 10.29
N LEU A 176 -3.18 12.05 8.97
CA LEU A 176 -2.15 12.63 8.10
C LEU A 176 -2.62 13.85 7.30
N ASP A 177 -3.89 14.26 7.43
CA ASP A 177 -4.47 15.40 6.71
C ASP A 177 -4.31 15.29 5.19
N MET A 178 -4.51 14.09 4.65
CA MET A 178 -4.49 13.82 3.20
C MET A 178 -5.90 13.83 2.61
N LYS A 179 -6.02 14.05 1.30
CA LYS A 179 -7.32 14.17 0.63
C LYS A 179 -7.47 13.13 -0.47
N ILE A 180 -8.53 12.33 -0.39
CA ILE A 180 -8.86 11.38 -1.45
C ILE A 180 -9.57 12.14 -2.58
N HIS A 181 -8.97 12.15 -3.76
CA HIS A 181 -9.56 12.77 -4.94
C HIS A 181 -10.56 11.81 -5.61
N ALA A 182 -10.12 10.57 -5.88
CA ALA A 182 -10.92 9.50 -6.47
C ALA A 182 -10.52 8.15 -5.88
N ALA A 183 -11.45 7.19 -5.90
CA ALA A 183 -11.23 5.83 -5.45
C ALA A 183 -11.80 4.82 -6.44
N TYR A 184 -10.95 3.92 -6.93
CA TYR A 184 -11.29 2.89 -7.90
C TYR A 184 -11.35 1.52 -7.19
N GLY A 185 -12.48 0.85 -7.32
CA GLY A 185 -12.79 -0.36 -6.58
C GLY A 185 -13.64 -1.37 -7.32
N SER A 186 -13.86 -2.50 -6.67
CA SER A 186 -14.88 -3.47 -7.04
C SER A 186 -16.17 -3.19 -6.26
N THR A 187 -17.26 -3.88 -6.54
CA THR A 187 -18.52 -3.73 -5.79
C THR A 187 -18.35 -3.94 -4.28
N LYS A 188 -17.33 -4.69 -3.85
CA LYS A 188 -17.00 -4.92 -2.43
C LYS A 188 -16.39 -3.70 -1.75
N ASP A 189 -15.75 -2.81 -2.51
CA ASP A 189 -15.04 -1.65 -1.97
C ASP A 189 -15.98 -0.43 -1.79
N VAL A 190 -17.22 -0.47 -2.29
CA VAL A 190 -18.19 0.64 -2.09
C VAL A 190 -18.45 0.91 -0.61
N SER A 191 -18.64 -0.14 0.20
CA SER A 191 -18.84 0.03 1.65
C SER A 191 -17.60 0.59 2.34
N VAL A 192 -16.40 0.23 1.86
CA VAL A 192 -15.13 0.79 2.35
C VAL A 192 -15.11 2.31 2.12
N TYR A 193 -15.35 2.75 0.89
CA TYR A 193 -15.27 4.17 0.53
C TYR A 193 -16.40 5.00 1.14
N THR A 194 -17.62 4.48 1.18
CA THR A 194 -18.75 5.19 1.82
C THR A 194 -18.56 5.29 3.33
N SER A 195 -17.96 4.29 4.00
CA SER A 195 -17.69 4.34 5.45
C SER A 195 -16.69 5.43 5.88
N ILE A 196 -15.88 5.92 4.93
CA ILE A 196 -14.93 7.02 5.12
C ILE A 196 -15.44 8.33 4.47
N ASN A 197 -16.74 8.40 4.21
CA ASN A 197 -17.44 9.58 3.70
C ASN A 197 -17.00 10.07 2.31
N LEU A 198 -16.52 9.19 1.43
CA LEU A 198 -16.36 9.55 0.02
C LEU A 198 -17.72 9.80 -0.62
N SER A 199 -17.81 10.87 -1.40
CA SER A 199 -19.02 11.16 -2.16
C SER A 199 -19.16 10.23 -3.37
N PRO A 200 -20.39 9.92 -3.83
CA PRO A 200 -20.61 9.05 -4.98
C PRO A 200 -19.82 9.43 -6.26
N PRO A 201 -19.64 10.73 -6.60
CA PRO A 201 -18.82 11.12 -7.76
C PRO A 201 -17.35 10.72 -7.66
N GLN A 202 -16.81 10.53 -6.46
CA GLN A 202 -15.41 10.15 -6.24
C GLN A 202 -15.20 8.63 -6.28
N ILE A 203 -16.27 7.83 -6.29
CA ILE A 203 -16.19 6.37 -6.19
C ILE A 203 -16.43 5.75 -7.57
N TYR A 204 -15.40 5.12 -8.12
CA TYR A 204 -15.43 4.46 -9.43
C TYR A 204 -15.40 2.94 -9.27
N ILE A 205 -16.46 2.26 -9.68
CA ILE A 205 -16.59 0.81 -9.54
C ILE A 205 -16.55 0.14 -10.89
N VAL A 206 -15.64 -0.83 -11.01
CA VAL A 206 -15.42 -1.53 -12.27
C VAL A 206 -15.96 -2.95 -12.20
N GLY A 207 -16.80 -3.30 -13.17
CA GLY A 207 -17.45 -4.61 -13.24
C GLY A 207 -18.95 -4.52 -13.51
N ARG A 208 -19.70 -5.58 -13.18
CA ARG A 208 -21.14 -5.63 -13.45
C ARG A 208 -21.89 -4.67 -12.53
N SER A 209 -22.69 -3.79 -13.14
CA SER A 209 -23.60 -2.90 -12.43
C SER A 209 -24.65 -3.69 -11.66
N THR A 210 -24.85 -3.36 -10.39
CA THR A 210 -26.05 -3.77 -9.66
C THR A 210 -26.92 -2.53 -9.45
N LYS A 211 -28.24 -2.66 -9.69
CA LYS A 211 -29.20 -1.55 -9.52
C LYS A 211 -29.14 -0.90 -8.13
N LYS A 212 -28.69 -1.66 -7.12
CA LYS A 212 -28.56 -1.21 -5.73
C LYS A 212 -27.46 -0.16 -5.51
N LEU A 213 -26.45 -0.10 -6.37
CA LEU A 213 -25.27 0.76 -6.17
C LEU A 213 -25.30 2.06 -6.98
N GLN A 214 -26.34 2.26 -7.79
CA GLN A 214 -26.39 3.32 -8.80
C GLN A 214 -26.32 4.74 -8.22
N ASN A 215 -26.76 4.93 -6.97
CA ASN A 215 -26.71 6.21 -6.26
C ASN A 215 -25.48 6.37 -5.35
N GLN A 216 -24.62 5.34 -5.27
CA GLN A 216 -23.49 5.29 -4.33
C GLN A 216 -22.13 5.40 -5.04
N CYS A 217 -22.08 5.24 -6.36
CA CYS A 217 -20.85 5.26 -7.13
C CYS A 217 -21.07 5.47 -8.63
N GLN A 218 -19.98 5.77 -9.33
CA GLN A 218 -19.85 5.75 -10.78
C GLN A 218 -19.51 4.32 -11.23
N VAL A 219 -20.47 3.59 -11.79
CA VAL A 219 -20.20 2.25 -12.35
C VAL A 219 -19.67 2.39 -13.78
N ARG A 220 -18.53 1.75 -14.06
CA ARG A 220 -17.90 1.75 -15.38
C ARG A 220 -17.66 0.32 -15.88
N SER A 221 -17.91 0.09 -17.17
CA SER A 221 -17.60 -1.19 -17.83
C SER A 221 -16.09 -1.36 -18.05
N PHE A 222 -15.36 -0.24 -18.21
CA PHE A 222 -13.93 -0.14 -18.39
C PHE A 222 -13.35 0.91 -17.43
N LEU A 223 -12.02 0.93 -17.25
CA LEU A 223 -11.36 1.88 -16.33
C LEU A 223 -11.19 3.29 -16.94
N LEU A 224 -11.49 3.44 -18.23
CA LEU A 224 -11.57 4.70 -18.98
C LEU A 224 -13.03 4.98 -19.36
#